data_AF-A0A7S2P1N0-F1
#
_entry.id   AF-A0A7S2P1N0-F1
#
_cell.length_a   1.000
_cell.length_b   1.000
_cell.length_c   1.000
_cell.angle_alpha   90.00
_cell.angle_beta   90.00
_cell.angle_gamma   90.00
#
_symmetry.space_group_name_H-M   'P 1'
#
loop_
_entity.id
_entity.type
_entity.pdbx_description
1 polymer ?
#
loop_
_entity_poly.entity_id
_entity_poly.type
_entity_poly.pdbx_seq_one_letter_code
_entity_poly.pdbx_strand_id
1 'polypeptide(L)'
;RFAQACNKNPQLCLTMQRWDEVLKFAQDAGARIVFTLAYIRHTKDESGQNDQQDWDSTNARQLLQYTAHSKYATTVFGFELGNEVTHKGKIENVTRLVNAYAELRHIIDETWPSTINDKHKPKILGPASTGQSITTKLLKALGSHVDIATYHKYHGGGKEAALVKYAKSTSIIQHPNK
;
A
#
# COMPACT_ATOMS: atom_id res chain seq x y z
N ARG A 1 -14.21 8.08 15.27
CA ARG A 1 -14.20 8.97 14.07
C ARG A 1 -14.55 8.21 12.78
N PHE A 2 -13.96 7.05 12.48
CA PHE A 2 -14.18 6.36 11.18
C PHE A 2 -15.58 5.75 10.97
N ALA A 3 -16.20 5.16 11.99
CA ALA A 3 -17.56 4.60 11.88
C ALA A 3 -18.60 5.67 11.46
N GLN A 4 -18.50 6.90 12.00
CA GLN A 4 -19.36 8.01 11.58
C GLN A 4 -19.12 8.47 10.14
N ALA A 5 -17.90 8.32 9.61
CA ALA A 5 -17.60 8.66 8.21
C ALA A 5 -18.25 7.67 7.24
N CYS A 6 -18.30 6.38 7.59
CA CYS A 6 -18.97 5.35 6.79
C CYS A 6 -20.48 5.53 6.75
N ASN A 7 -21.09 6.03 7.83
CA ASN A 7 -22.51 6.34 7.84
C ASN A 7 -22.87 7.50 6.89
N LYS A 8 -21.96 8.47 6.71
CA LYS A 8 -22.16 9.62 5.82
C LYS A 8 -21.83 9.32 4.36
N ASN A 9 -20.82 8.49 4.11
CA ASN A 9 -20.35 8.11 2.77
C ASN A 9 -20.05 6.60 2.72
N PRO A 10 -21.08 5.74 2.67
CA PRO A 10 -20.90 4.29 2.70
C PRO A 10 -20.06 3.77 1.52
N GLN A 11 -20.11 4.44 0.37
CA GLN A 11 -19.31 4.14 -0.82
C GLN A 11 -17.80 4.31 -0.63
N LEU A 12 -17.37 5.04 0.41
CA LEU A 12 -15.96 5.24 0.75
C LEU A 12 -15.47 4.23 1.81
N CYS A 13 -16.30 3.28 2.20
CA CYS A 13 -15.96 2.28 3.21
C CYS A 13 -16.04 0.88 2.64
N LEU A 14 -14.97 0.11 2.87
CA LEU A 14 -14.90 -1.29 2.51
C LEU A 14 -15.54 -2.12 3.63
N THR A 15 -16.67 -2.77 3.34
CA THR A 15 -17.27 -3.75 4.24
C THR A 15 -16.52 -5.08 4.14
N MET A 16 -16.58 -5.90 5.19
CA MET A 16 -15.95 -7.24 5.17
C MET A 16 -16.56 -8.15 4.10
N GLN A 17 -17.88 -8.08 3.90
CA GLN A 17 -18.54 -8.77 2.78
C GLN A 17 -17.98 -8.31 1.43
N ARG A 18 -17.83 -7.00 1.22
CA ARG A 18 -17.27 -6.48 -0.03
C ARG A 18 -15.81 -6.89 -0.22
N TRP A 19 -15.06 -6.98 0.87
CA TRP A 19 -13.70 -7.49 0.83
C TRP A 19 -13.64 -8.95 0.39
N ASP A 20 -14.48 -9.80 0.95
CA ASP A 20 -14.60 -11.20 0.53
C ASP A 20 -15.01 -11.33 -0.95
N GLU A 21 -15.92 -10.49 -1.45
CA GLU A 21 -16.28 -10.44 -2.88
C GLU A 21 -15.10 -10.10 -3.77
N VAL A 22 -14.26 -9.14 -3.37
CA VAL A 22 -13.03 -8.75 -4.10
C VAL A 22 -12.03 -9.91 -4.12
N LEU A 23 -11.82 -10.56 -2.98
CA LEU A 23 -10.93 -11.73 -2.91
C LEU A 23 -11.46 -12.88 -3.74
N LYS A 24 -12.76 -13.17 -3.67
CA LYS A 24 -13.39 -14.21 -4.47
C LYS A 24 -13.24 -13.92 -5.97
N PHE A 25 -13.49 -12.69 -6.40
CA PHE A 25 -13.34 -12.30 -7.81
C PHE A 25 -11.92 -12.58 -8.32
N ALA A 26 -10.90 -12.20 -7.55
CA ALA A 26 -9.52 -12.46 -7.94
C ALA A 26 -9.19 -13.97 -7.97
N GLN A 27 -9.67 -14.73 -6.98
CA GLN A 27 -9.50 -16.17 -6.92
C GLN A 27 -10.14 -16.86 -8.14
N ASP A 28 -11.38 -16.52 -8.47
CA ASP A 28 -12.11 -17.06 -9.62
C ASP A 28 -11.41 -16.71 -10.95
N ALA A 29 -10.76 -15.55 -11.02
CA ALA A 29 -9.97 -15.11 -12.16
C ALA A 29 -8.56 -15.76 -12.23
N GLY A 30 -8.19 -16.61 -11.27
CA GLY A 30 -6.86 -17.20 -11.18
C GLY A 30 -5.75 -16.20 -10.82
N ALA A 31 -6.12 -15.06 -10.22
CA ALA A 31 -5.21 -13.99 -9.84
C ALA A 31 -5.01 -13.92 -8.32
N ARG A 32 -3.91 -13.30 -7.90
CA ARG A 32 -3.69 -12.85 -6.51
C ARG A 32 -3.63 -11.33 -6.49
N ILE A 33 -4.04 -10.73 -5.38
CA ILE A 33 -4.13 -9.27 -5.29
C ILE A 33 -3.05 -8.67 -4.39
N VAL A 34 -2.61 -7.48 -4.78
CA VAL A 34 -1.96 -6.52 -3.87
C VAL A 34 -3.02 -5.51 -3.47
N PHE A 35 -3.15 -5.24 -2.17
CA PHE A 35 -4.12 -4.28 -1.66
C PHE A 35 -3.42 -3.13 -0.94
N THR A 36 -3.72 -1.89 -1.34
CA THR A 36 -3.10 -0.70 -0.76
C THR A 36 -3.88 -0.22 0.47
N LEU A 37 -3.20 -0.18 1.61
CA LEU A 37 -3.71 0.36 2.87
C LEU A 37 -3.64 1.89 2.88
N ALA A 38 -4.61 2.51 3.56
CA ALA A 38 -4.64 3.96 3.68
C ALA A 38 -3.59 4.47 4.68
N TYR A 39 -2.61 5.24 4.18
CA TYR A 39 -1.66 5.97 5.02
C TYR A 39 -2.19 7.37 5.39
N ILE A 40 -2.35 8.24 4.38
CA ILE A 40 -2.63 9.69 4.58
C ILE A 40 -3.86 9.96 5.44
N ARG A 41 -4.95 9.21 5.24
CA ARG A 41 -6.18 9.42 6.01
C ARG A 41 -5.99 9.19 7.51
N HIS A 42 -5.00 8.37 7.88
CA HIS A 42 -4.68 7.98 9.25
C HIS A 42 -3.49 8.76 9.83
N THR A 43 -2.95 9.72 9.07
CA THR A 43 -1.88 10.64 9.51
C THR A 43 -2.32 12.11 9.46
N LYS A 44 -3.61 12.39 9.24
CA LYS A 44 -4.16 13.73 9.28
C LYS A 44 -4.35 14.23 10.71
N ASP A 45 -4.01 15.49 10.95
CA ASP A 45 -4.38 16.17 12.19
C ASP A 45 -5.86 16.58 12.19
N GLU A 46 -6.29 17.28 13.24
CA GLU A 46 -7.66 17.79 13.37
C GLU A 46 -7.99 18.90 12.36
N SER A 47 -6.96 19.60 11.85
CA SER A 47 -7.12 20.62 10.81
C SER A 47 -7.24 20.03 9.39
N GLY A 48 -7.00 18.73 9.25
CA GLY A 48 -7.08 18.00 7.98
C GLY A 48 -5.80 18.05 7.14
N GLN A 49 -4.72 18.61 7.69
CA GLN A 49 -3.39 18.63 7.08
C GLN A 49 -2.81 17.22 7.04
N ASN A 50 -2.18 16.86 5.92
CA ASN A 50 -1.63 15.51 5.72
C ASN A 50 -0.34 15.31 6.52
N ASP A 51 -0.08 14.05 6.91
CA ASP A 51 1.21 13.62 7.46
C ASP A 51 1.69 14.41 8.68
N GLN A 52 0.76 14.77 9.59
CA GLN A 52 1.02 15.56 10.79
C GLN A 52 1.18 14.73 12.07
N GLN A 53 0.78 13.46 12.03
CA GLN A 53 0.86 12.51 13.15
C GLN A 53 1.27 11.12 12.66
N ASP A 54 1.64 10.25 13.59
CA ASP A 54 1.98 8.86 13.29
C ASP A 54 0.77 8.10 12.72
N TRP A 55 1.05 7.05 11.95
CA TRP A 55 0.02 6.25 11.28
C TRP A 55 -0.79 5.44 12.30
N ASP A 56 -2.09 5.76 12.42
CA ASP A 56 -3.04 4.95 13.17
C ASP A 56 -3.35 3.64 12.42
N SER A 57 -2.67 2.57 12.83
CA SER A 57 -2.73 1.25 12.21
C SER A 57 -3.98 0.44 12.59
N THR A 58 -4.85 0.95 13.47
CA THR A 58 -6.00 0.20 14.04
C THR A 58 -6.89 -0.40 12.95
N ASN A 59 -7.22 0.39 11.92
CA ASN A 59 -8.10 -0.08 10.84
C ASN A 59 -7.42 -1.12 9.94
N ALA A 60 -6.13 -0.94 9.65
CA ALA A 60 -5.35 -1.91 8.88
C ALA A 60 -5.23 -3.24 9.64
N ARG A 61 -4.91 -3.19 10.94
CA ARG A 61 -4.83 -4.37 11.81
C ARG A 61 -6.11 -5.18 11.80
N GLN A 62 -7.28 -4.54 11.94
CA GLN A 62 -8.58 -5.22 11.86
C GLN A 62 -8.81 -5.89 10.51
N LEU A 63 -8.51 -5.21 9.39
CA LEU A 63 -8.65 -5.79 8.06
C LEU A 63 -7.72 -6.98 7.85
N LEU A 64 -6.45 -6.88 8.27
CA LEU A 64 -5.45 -7.95 8.13
C LEU A 64 -5.84 -9.17 8.97
N GLN A 65 -6.26 -8.96 10.22
CA GLN A 65 -6.77 -10.03 11.08
C GLN A 65 -7.99 -10.72 10.48
N TYR A 66 -8.98 -9.96 9.99
CA TYR A 66 -10.14 -10.55 9.31
C TYR A 66 -9.71 -11.36 8.07
N THR A 67 -8.81 -10.79 7.26
CA THR A 67 -8.29 -11.43 6.05
C THR A 67 -7.62 -12.77 6.35
N ALA A 68 -6.84 -12.86 7.42
CA ALA A 68 -6.16 -14.09 7.81
C ALA A 68 -7.13 -15.23 8.15
N HIS A 69 -8.33 -14.92 8.64
CA HIS A 69 -9.38 -15.89 8.97
C HIS A 69 -10.36 -16.14 7.80
N SER A 70 -10.27 -15.35 6.71
CA SER A 70 -11.13 -15.55 5.54
C SER A 70 -10.72 -16.82 4.78
N LYS A 71 -11.71 -17.54 4.26
CA LYS A 71 -11.47 -18.70 3.37
C LYS A 71 -10.75 -18.31 2.07
N TYR A 72 -10.68 -17.01 1.75
CA TYR A 72 -9.98 -16.49 0.58
C TYR A 72 -8.60 -15.91 0.90
N ALA A 73 -8.07 -16.08 2.12
CA ALA A 73 -6.80 -15.48 2.58
C ALA A 73 -5.62 -15.68 1.62
N THR A 74 -5.51 -16.86 1.00
CA THR A 74 -4.43 -17.22 0.08
C THR A 74 -4.42 -16.41 -1.22
N THR A 75 -5.53 -15.74 -1.53
CA THR A 75 -5.67 -14.86 -2.69
C THR A 75 -4.91 -13.54 -2.51
N VAL A 76 -4.61 -13.15 -1.28
CA VAL A 76 -3.78 -11.97 -1.02
C VAL A 76 -2.31 -12.31 -1.30
N PHE A 77 -1.69 -11.55 -2.20
CA PHE A 77 -0.25 -11.60 -2.45
C PHE A 77 0.52 -10.73 -1.45
N GLY A 78 0.00 -9.53 -1.17
CA GLY A 78 0.67 -8.58 -0.30
C GLY A 78 -0.11 -7.30 -0.10
N PHE A 79 0.46 -6.42 0.72
CA PHE A 79 -0.09 -5.11 1.02
C PHE A 79 0.90 -4.02 0.65
N GLU A 80 0.37 -2.91 0.15
CA GLU A 80 1.08 -1.63 0.07
C GLU A 80 0.59 -0.69 1.17
N LEU A 81 1.36 0.36 1.48
CA LEU A 81 0.95 1.40 2.40
C LEU A 81 1.09 2.79 1.76
N GLY A 82 -0.07 3.40 1.47
CA GLY A 82 -0.17 4.66 0.75
C GLY A 82 0.02 4.51 -0.77
N ASN A 83 -0.42 5.53 -1.51
CA ASN A 83 -0.33 5.59 -2.98
C ASN A 83 0.24 6.94 -3.40
N GLU A 84 1.29 6.91 -4.23
CA GLU A 84 2.02 8.09 -4.69
C GLU A 84 2.35 9.02 -3.53
N VAL A 85 3.01 8.44 -2.53
CA VAL A 85 3.13 9.01 -1.19
C VAL A 85 3.80 10.39 -1.13
N THR A 86 4.65 10.74 -2.08
CA THR A 86 5.31 12.06 -2.16
C THR A 86 4.65 13.01 -3.16
N HIS A 87 3.65 12.54 -3.92
CA HIS A 87 3.01 13.36 -4.93
C HIS A 87 2.25 14.52 -4.27
N LYS A 88 2.51 15.75 -4.73
CA LYS A 88 1.90 16.99 -4.21
C LYS A 88 2.10 17.22 -2.70
N GLY A 89 3.25 16.81 -2.15
CA GLY A 89 3.56 17.06 -0.73
C GLY A 89 2.65 16.30 0.24
N LYS A 90 2.12 15.14 -0.18
CA LYS A 90 1.28 14.29 0.69
C LYS A 90 2.03 13.79 1.93
N ILE A 91 3.30 13.46 1.79
CA ILE A 91 4.20 13.08 2.89
C ILE A 91 5.40 14.01 2.86
N GLU A 92 5.75 14.51 4.04
CA GLU A 92 6.92 15.35 4.26
C GLU A 92 7.91 14.67 5.23
N ASN A 93 7.40 13.81 6.13
CA ASN A 93 8.19 13.15 7.15
C ASN A 93 8.53 11.70 6.78
N VAL A 94 9.73 11.49 6.24
CA VAL A 94 10.23 10.15 5.89
C VAL A 94 10.31 9.23 7.10
N THR A 95 10.64 9.73 8.29
CA THR A 95 10.72 8.91 9.52
C THR A 95 9.36 8.34 9.90
N ARG A 96 8.28 9.13 9.80
CA ARG A 96 6.90 8.63 10.03
C ARG A 96 6.53 7.52 9.06
N LEU A 97 6.88 7.68 7.80
CA LEU A 97 6.65 6.65 6.79
C LEU A 97 7.41 5.36 7.12
N VAL A 98 8.69 5.46 7.52
CA VAL A 98 9.48 4.29 7.92
C VAL A 98 8.86 3.58 9.12
N ASN A 99 8.48 4.32 10.16
CA ASN A 99 7.82 3.77 11.34
C ASN A 99 6.50 3.06 10.99
N ALA A 100 5.73 3.61 10.05
CA ALA A 100 4.48 2.99 9.61
C ALA A 100 4.70 1.68 8.84
N TYR A 101 5.75 1.59 8.01
CA TYR A 101 6.13 0.33 7.35
C TYR A 101 6.67 -0.70 8.35
N ALA A 102 7.39 -0.26 9.38
CA ALA A 102 7.82 -1.13 10.48
C ALA A 102 6.63 -1.69 11.26
N GLU A 103 5.63 -0.85 11.59
CA GLU A 103 4.39 -1.29 12.23
C GLU A 103 3.59 -2.26 11.33
N LEU A 104 3.51 -2.00 10.03
CA LEU A 104 2.86 -2.94 9.09
C LEU A 104 3.55 -4.31 9.08
N ARG A 105 4.89 -4.35 9.12
CA ARG A 105 5.65 -5.60 9.25
C ARG A 105 5.27 -6.33 10.53
N HIS A 106 5.27 -5.62 11.64
CA HIS A 106 4.90 -6.18 12.93
C HIS A 106 3.49 -6.78 12.91
N ILE A 107 2.49 -6.06 12.38
CA ILE A 107 1.12 -6.57 12.22
C ILE A 107 1.06 -7.85 11.39
N ILE A 108 1.79 -7.89 10.26
CA ILE A 108 1.82 -9.08 9.39
C ILE A 108 2.50 -10.25 10.10
N ASP A 109 3.59 -10.02 10.82
CA ASP A 109 4.33 -11.06 11.55
C ASP A 109 3.50 -11.65 12.69
N GLU A 110 2.75 -10.81 13.42
CA GLU A 110 1.81 -11.25 14.45
C GLU A 110 0.60 -12.01 13.88
N THR A 111 0.06 -11.56 12.74
CA THR A 111 -1.16 -12.11 12.16
C THR A 111 -0.90 -13.41 11.39
N TRP A 112 0.28 -13.55 10.75
CA TRP A 112 0.73 -14.76 10.06
C TRP A 112 2.03 -15.26 10.68
N PRO A 113 1.97 -15.86 11.88
CA PRO A 113 3.16 -16.41 12.52
C PRO A 113 3.69 -17.58 11.68
N SER A 114 5.01 -17.76 11.68
CA SER A 114 5.71 -18.79 10.89
C SER A 114 5.23 -20.22 11.19
N THR A 115 4.60 -20.42 12.35
CA THR A 115 3.97 -21.68 12.77
C THR A 115 2.68 -22.02 12.02
N ILE A 116 2.02 -21.04 11.37
CA ILE A 116 0.71 -21.19 10.72
C ILE A 116 0.81 -21.30 9.18
N ASN A 117 1.98 -21.69 8.65
CA ASN A 117 2.28 -21.97 7.22
C ASN A 117 2.81 -20.72 6.46
N ASP A 118 4.14 -20.54 6.54
CA ASP A 118 4.91 -19.46 5.88
C ASP A 118 4.63 -19.26 4.38
N LYS A 119 4.09 -20.28 3.69
CA LYS A 119 3.81 -20.23 2.24
C LYS A 119 2.79 -19.15 1.84
N HIS A 120 1.97 -18.67 2.77
CA HIS A 120 0.90 -17.70 2.46
C HIS A 120 1.03 -16.37 3.20
N LYS A 121 2.17 -16.10 3.85
CA LYS A 121 2.41 -14.82 4.51
C LYS A 121 2.44 -13.69 3.46
N PRO A 122 1.58 -12.66 3.58
CA PRO A 122 1.54 -11.55 2.62
C PRO A 122 2.86 -10.79 2.58
N LYS A 123 3.28 -10.36 1.38
CA LYS A 123 4.44 -9.49 1.20
C LYS A 123 4.11 -8.02 1.51
N ILE A 124 5.11 -7.25 1.90
CA ILE A 124 5.02 -5.78 1.94
C ILE A 124 5.62 -5.21 0.66
N LEU A 125 4.82 -4.44 -0.06
CA LEU A 125 5.20 -3.72 -1.25
C LEU A 125 5.24 -2.22 -0.98
N GLY A 126 6.11 -1.48 -1.66
CA GLY A 126 6.16 -0.03 -1.51
C GLY A 126 7.38 0.62 -2.15
N PRO A 127 7.51 1.95 -2.11
CA PRO A 127 6.58 2.92 -1.51
C PRO A 127 5.46 3.40 -2.45
N ALA A 128 5.28 2.77 -3.63
CA ALA A 128 4.37 3.26 -4.67
C ALA A 128 4.58 4.76 -4.99
N SER A 129 5.82 5.23 -4.98
CA SER A 129 6.17 6.65 -5.20
C SER A 129 6.28 6.98 -6.69
N THR A 130 6.34 8.28 -7.02
CA THR A 130 6.56 8.77 -8.38
C THR A 130 7.96 9.40 -8.49
N GLY A 131 8.67 9.07 -9.57
CA GLY A 131 10.00 9.59 -9.84
C GLY A 131 11.12 8.74 -9.24
N GLN A 132 12.17 8.51 -10.04
CA GLN A 132 13.26 7.60 -9.71
C GLN A 132 14.04 8.03 -8.46
N SER A 133 14.53 9.28 -8.41
CA SER A 133 15.33 9.80 -7.29
C SER A 133 14.61 9.68 -5.95
N ILE A 134 13.34 10.08 -5.91
CA ILE A 134 12.51 10.02 -4.70
C ILE A 134 12.27 8.57 -4.30
N THR A 135 11.92 7.71 -5.26
CA THR A 135 11.72 6.27 -5.00
C THR A 135 12.99 5.65 -4.42
N THR A 136 14.16 5.90 -5.02
CA THR A 136 15.44 5.39 -4.52
C THR A 136 15.74 5.87 -3.10
N LYS A 137 15.51 7.15 -2.80
CA LYS A 137 15.69 7.71 -1.44
C LYS A 137 14.78 7.03 -0.42
N LEU A 138 13.50 6.84 -0.76
CA LEU A 138 12.53 6.20 0.13
C LEU A 138 12.86 4.71 0.34
N LEU A 139 13.21 3.97 -0.72
CA LEU A 139 13.61 2.57 -0.60
C LEU A 139 14.84 2.42 0.31
N LYS A 140 15.83 3.32 0.20
CA LYS A 140 16.99 3.33 1.09
C LYS A 140 16.59 3.53 2.57
N ALA A 141 15.61 4.40 2.83
CA ALA A 141 15.12 4.66 4.19
C ALA A 141 14.25 3.51 4.73
N LEU A 142 13.41 2.91 3.88
CA LEU A 142 12.51 1.81 4.25
C LEU A 142 13.26 0.49 4.50
N GLY A 143 14.39 0.27 3.82
CA GLY A 143 15.26 -0.88 4.05
C GLY A 143 14.51 -2.21 3.97
N SER A 144 14.72 -3.07 4.97
CA SER A 144 14.14 -4.41 5.05
C SER A 144 12.65 -4.45 5.37
N HIS A 145 12.01 -3.30 5.65
CA HIS A 145 10.57 -3.28 5.88
C HIS A 145 9.77 -3.55 4.61
N VAL A 146 10.36 -3.38 3.41
CA VAL A 146 9.74 -3.66 2.12
C VAL A 146 10.34 -4.94 1.51
N ASP A 147 9.48 -5.86 1.08
CA ASP A 147 9.90 -7.09 0.38
C ASP A 147 10.08 -6.85 -1.12
N ILE A 148 9.22 -6.01 -1.73
CA ILE A 148 9.18 -5.76 -3.17
C ILE A 148 9.04 -4.25 -3.41
N ALA A 149 9.99 -3.69 -4.15
CA ALA A 149 9.97 -2.28 -4.53
C ALA A 149 8.88 -1.99 -5.59
N THR A 150 8.05 -0.98 -5.36
CA THR A 150 7.02 -0.51 -6.30
C THR A 150 7.15 1.00 -6.54
N TYR A 151 6.93 1.43 -7.79
CA TYR A 151 6.93 2.84 -8.19
C TYR A 151 6.01 3.06 -9.38
N HIS A 152 5.57 4.29 -9.55
CA HIS A 152 4.68 4.71 -10.63
C HIS A 152 5.46 5.48 -11.69
N LYS A 153 5.12 5.19 -12.95
CA LYS A 153 5.69 5.87 -14.11
C LYS A 153 4.59 6.20 -15.11
N TYR A 154 4.57 7.46 -15.52
CA TYR A 154 3.71 7.96 -16.58
C TYR A 154 4.58 8.53 -17.69
N HIS A 155 4.31 8.18 -18.95
CA HIS A 155 5.04 8.69 -20.12
C HIS A 155 4.50 10.02 -20.63
N GLY A 156 3.38 10.50 -20.07
CA GLY A 156 2.67 11.72 -20.45
C GLY A 156 1.24 11.68 -19.96
N GLY A 157 0.52 12.79 -20.11
CA GLY A 157 -0.92 12.84 -19.88
C GLY A 157 -1.71 12.28 -21.08
N GLY A 158 -2.96 11.86 -20.87
CA GLY A 158 -3.80 11.28 -21.93
C GLY A 158 -4.11 12.19 -23.13
N LYS A 159 -3.75 13.49 -23.06
CA LYS A 159 -3.90 14.47 -24.15
C LYS A 159 -2.61 14.66 -24.98
N GLU A 160 -1.52 14.00 -24.61
CA GLU A 160 -0.22 14.16 -25.26
C GLU A 160 -0.19 13.43 -26.62
N ALA A 161 -0.18 14.18 -27.72
CA ALA A 161 -0.16 13.63 -29.07
C ALA A 161 1.12 12.82 -29.34
N ALA A 162 2.22 13.14 -28.66
CA ALA A 162 3.49 12.44 -28.78
C ALA A 162 3.67 11.26 -27.81
N LEU A 163 2.62 10.80 -27.10
CA LEU A 163 2.71 9.72 -26.11
C LEU A 163 3.39 8.45 -26.65
N VAL A 164 3.06 8.09 -27.90
CA VAL A 164 3.65 6.92 -28.60
C VAL A 164 5.16 7.07 -28.81
N LYS A 165 5.68 8.30 -28.91
CA LYS A 165 7.13 8.55 -28.98
C LYS A 165 7.80 8.30 -27.63
N TYR A 166 7.17 8.73 -26.54
CA TYR A 166 7.72 8.60 -25.19
C TYR A 166 7.60 7.19 -24.61
N ALA A 167 6.58 6.42 -25.02
CA ALA A 167 6.37 5.04 -24.57
C ALA A 167 7.31 4.01 -25.23
N LYS A 168 8.17 4.42 -26.17
CA LYS A 168 9.09 3.53 -26.89
C LYS A 168 10.41 3.25 -26.16
N SER A 169 10.77 4.04 -25.14
CA SER A 169 12.01 3.85 -24.40
C SER A 169 11.77 3.10 -23.10
N THR A 170 12.34 1.90 -23.00
CA THR A 170 12.39 1.15 -21.73
C THR A 170 13.07 2.00 -20.68
N SER A 171 12.40 2.20 -19.56
CA SER A 171 12.91 2.99 -18.45
C SER A 171 13.22 2.06 -17.31
N ILE A 172 14.48 1.65 -17.21
CA ILE A 172 14.94 0.70 -16.20
C ILE A 172 15.42 1.52 -14.99
N ILE A 173 14.77 1.32 -13.85
CA ILE A 173 15.30 1.78 -12.56
C ILE A 173 16.15 0.65 -11.99
N GLN A 174 17.45 0.85 -11.93
CA GLN A 174 18.33 -0.09 -11.23
C GLN A 174 18.12 0.03 -9.72
N HIS A 175 18.00 -1.11 -9.06
CA HIS A 175 17.86 -1.19 -7.61
C HIS A 175 19.16 -0.67 -6.96
N PRO A 176 19.12 0.22 -5.96
CA PRO A 176 20.31 0.87 -5.41
C PRO A 176 21.34 -0.09 -4.76
N ASN A 177 20.97 -1.35 -4.55
CA ASN A 177 21.83 -2.40 -3.95
C ASN A 177 22.20 -3.52 -4.95
N LYS A 178 22.14 -3.28 -6.27
CA LYS A 178 22.62 -4.21 -7.30
C LYS A 178 23.39 -3.48 -8.38
#